data_AF-A0A921DWC7-F1
#
_entry.id   AF-A0A921DWC7-F1
#
_cell.length_a   1.000
_cell.length_b   1.000
_cell.length_c   1.000
_cell.angle_alpha   90.00
_cell.angle_beta   90.00
_cell.angle_gamma   90.00
#
_symmetry.space_group_name_H-M   'P 1'
#
loop_
_entity.id
_entity.type
_entity.pdbx_description
1 polymer ?
#
loop_
_entity_poly.entity_id
_entity_poly.type
_entity_poly.pdbx_seq_one_letter_code
_entity_poly.pdbx_strand_id
1 'polypeptide(L)' 'MRVNITMECTECHERTYLSNKNKRNNPDRLELKKYCPRERKVTLHRETK' A
#
# COMPACT_ATOMS: atom_id res chain seq x y z
N MET A 1 12.72 -6.96 -12.02
CA MET A 1 13.28 -5.97 -11.09
C MET A 1 12.24 -5.73 -10.00
N ARG A 2 12.57 -6.03 -8.74
CA ARG A 2 11.67 -5.78 -7.61
C ARG A 2 11.95 -4.37 -7.09
N VAL A 3 10.90 -3.59 -6.91
CA VAL A 3 10.98 -2.22 -6.42
C VAL A 3 10.22 -2.16 -5.10
N ASN A 4 10.81 -1.47 -4.13
CA ASN A 4 10.17 -1.21 -2.84
C ASN A 4 9.11 -0.14 -3.08
N ILE A 5 7.89 -0.41 -2.66
CA ILE A 5 6.75 0.49 -2.75
C ILE A 5 6.24 0.79 -1.34
N THR A 6 5.80 2.02 -1.12
CA THR A 6 5.12 2.39 0.11
C THR A 6 3.61 2.30 -0.11
N MET A 7 2.88 1.82 0.89
CA MET A 7 1.42 1.80 0.86
C MET A 7 0.89 2.82 1.86
N GLU A 8 0.01 3.68 1.39
CA GLU A 8 -0.66 4.71 2.16
C GLU A 8 -2.11 4.31 2.41
N CYS A 9 -2.56 4.45 3.66
CA CYS A 9 -3.98 4.28 3.99
C CYS A 9 -4.81 5.42 3.37
N THR A 10 -5.93 5.11 2.74
CA THR A 10 -6.80 6.14 2.11
C THR A 10 -7.52 7.04 3.11
N GLU A 11 -7.58 6.66 4.37
CA GLU A 11 -8.35 7.37 5.40
C GLU A 11 -7.45 8.24 6.28
N CYS A 12 -6.39 7.67 6.86
CA CYS A 12 -5.46 8.40 7.71
C CYS A 12 -4.24 8.98 6.99
N HIS A 13 -4.07 8.71 5.68
CA HIS A 13 -2.92 9.15 4.87
C HIS A 13 -1.55 8.74 5.42
N GLU A 14 -1.52 7.75 6.30
CA GLU A 14 -0.30 7.29 6.93
C GLU A 14 0.36 6.21 6.05
N ARG A 15 1.68 6.35 5.88
CA ARG A 15 2.51 5.42 5.10
C ARG A 15 3.04 4.33 6.03
N THR A 16 2.18 3.37 6.33
CA THR A 16 2.46 2.38 7.37
C THR A 16 3.15 1.11 6.83
N TYR A 17 3.01 0.81 5.54
CA TYR A 17 3.51 -0.44 4.98
C TYR A 17 4.54 -0.22 3.87
N LEU A 18 5.65 -0.95 3.97
CA LEU A 18 6.61 -1.14 2.90
C LEU A 18 6.37 -2.51 2.27
N SER A 19 6.18 -2.56 0.96
CA SER A 19 6.03 -3.81 0.21
C SER A 19 6.98 -3.84 -0.98
N ASN A 20 7.13 -5.01 -1.59
CA ASN A 20 7.97 -5.19 -2.77
C ASN A 20 7.10 -5.60 -3.94
N LYS A 21 7.17 -4.85 -5.02
CA LYS A 21 6.40 -5.11 -6.24
C LYS A 21 7.34 -5.42 -7.41
N ASN A 22 6.93 -6.35 -8.25
CA ASN A 22 7.60 -6.58 -9.52
C ASN A 22 6.90 -5.76 -10.61
N LYS A 23 7.52 -4.64 -10.99
CA LYS A 23 6.99 -3.69 -11.99
C LYS A 23 6.76 -4.31 -13.37
N ARG A 24 7.42 -5.43 -13.68
CA ARG A 24 7.27 -6.16 -14.95
C ARG A 24 5.96 -6.96 -15.04
N ASN A 25 5.51 -7.54 -13.92
CA ASN A 25 4.34 -8.43 -13.91
C ASN A 25 3.07 -7.68 -13.57
N ASN A 26 3.15 -6.67 -12.70
CA ASN A 26 2.02 -5.87 -12.28
C ASN A 26 2.35 -4.39 -12.55
N PRO A 27 1.97 -3.81 -13.69
CA PRO A 27 2.19 -2.38 -13.97
C PRO A 27 1.20 -1.48 -13.22
N ASP A 28 0.00 -1.98 -12.91
CA ASP A 28 -1.10 -1.21 -12.29
C ASP A 28 -0.85 -0.87 -10.83
N ARG A 29 -1.44 0.23 -10.34
CA ARG A 29 -1.35 0.63 -8.92
C ARG A 29 -1.96 -0.44 -8.02
N LEU A 30 -1.21 -0.90 -7.02
CA LEU A 30 -1.75 -1.85 -6.04
C LEU A 30 -2.70 -1.16 -5.07
N GLU A 31 -3.87 -1.78 -4.91
CA GLU A 31 -4.84 -1.46 -3.88
C GLU A 31 -5.04 -2.71 -3.02
N LEU A 32 -4.67 -2.64 -1.75
CA LEU A 32 -4.75 -3.77 -0.84
C LEU A 32 -5.51 -3.38 0.42
N LYS A 33 -6.44 -4.25 0.85
CA LYS A 33 -7.08 -4.10 2.17
C LYS A 33 -6.09 -4.52 3.25
N LYS A 34 -5.67 -3.57 4.08
CA LYS A 34 -4.76 -3.79 5.22
C LYS A 34 -5.32 -3.14 6.46
N TYR A 35 -4.89 -3.65 7.61
CA TYR A 35 -5.32 -3.14 8.90
C TYR A 35 -4.65 -1.79 9.18
N CYS A 36 -5.42 -0.76 9.46
CA CYS A 36 -4.88 0.51 9.92
C CYS A 36 -4.86 0.54 11.46
N PRO A 37 -3.69 0.67 12.11
CA PRO A 37 -3.61 0.70 13.57
C PRO A 37 -4.22 1.95 14.19
N ARG A 38 -4.27 3.08 13.48
CA ARG A 38 -4.90 4.32 13.98
C ARG A 38 -6.41 4.18 14.12
N GLU A 39 -7.05 3.66 13.08
CA GLU A 39 -8.51 3.56 13.00
C GLU A 39 -9.03 2.21 13.53
N ARG A 40 -8.12 1.28 13.81
CA ARG A 40 -8.40 -0.08 14.30
C ARG A 40 -9.36 -0.87 13.41
N LYS A 41 -9.33 -0.61 12.11
CA LYS A 41 -10.16 -1.26 11.10
C LYS A 41 -9.36 -1.61 9.85
N VAL A 42 -9.90 -2.52 9.05
CA VAL A 42 -9.30 -2.87 7.76
C VAL A 42 -9.74 -1.84 6.73
N THR A 43 -8.78 -1.09 6.21
CA THR A 43 -8.99 -0.03 5.22
C THR A 43 -8.25 -0.33 3.93
N LEU A 44 -8.62 0.39 2.89
CA LEU A 44 -7.97 0.29 1.60
C LEU A 44 -6.65 1.07 1.65
N HIS A 45 -5.56 0.40 1.31
CA HIS A 45 -4.25 1.01 1.20
C HIS A 45 -3.86 1.08 -0.27
N ARG A 46 -3.39 2.26 -0.71
CA ARG A 46 -2.98 2.54 -2.08
C ARG A 46 -1.47 2.62 -2.17
N GLU A 47 -0.94 2.10 -3.27
CA GLU A 47 0.47 2.28 -3.63
C GLU A 47 0.79 3.77 -3.81
N THR A 48 1.76 4.22 -3.04
CA THR A 48 2.36 5.56 -3.12
C THR A 48 3.75 5.43 -3.71
N LYS A 49 4.07 6.36 -4.61
CA LYS A 49 5.24 6.33 -5.47
C LYS A 49 6.55 6.38 -4.68
#